data_AF-A0A177MR38-F1
#
_entry.id   AF-A0A177MR38-F1
#
_cell.length_a   1.000
_cell.length_b   1.000
_cell.length_c   1.000
_cell.angle_alpha   90.00
_cell.angle_beta   90.00
_cell.angle_gamma   90.00
#
_symmetry.space_group_name_H-M   'P 1'
#
loop_
_entity.id
_entity.type
_entity.pdbx_description
1 polymer ?
#
loop_
_entity_poly.entity_id
_entity_poly.type
_entity_poly.pdbx_seq_one_letter_code
_entity_poly.pdbx_strand_id
1 'polypeptide(L)'
;MHIVVVTATHSQIPQAIHGKNLARLARECFANQQSLTIDFKDVKTITQGFFQELYFPLVAEFGSDYLKSKLKIVNMAEHIDNMMHLAFKNLEVYFDKLTAIDQVGCDEEIYAMNQAWLIKAREIARENPVLTELILGITDEAMRLAVGRLSLEDIDFIARSNWLCFTPRFSSQFIQNINRESPQMVEAMLGLSGTID
;
A
#
# COMPACT_ATOMS: atom_id res chain seq x y z
N MET A 1 12.24 4.23 9.00
CA MET A 1 13.01 3.00 8.74
C MET A 1 14.20 3.30 7.84
N HIS A 2 15.35 2.66 8.09
CA HIS A 2 16.56 2.80 7.26
C HIS A 2 16.96 1.43 6.73
N ILE A 3 17.13 1.30 5.41
CA ILE A 3 17.46 0.03 4.75
C ILE A 3 18.71 0.21 3.90
N VAL A 4 19.75 -0.58 4.20
CA VAL A 4 20.95 -0.69 3.36
C VAL A 4 20.72 -1.79 2.33
N VAL A 5 20.76 -1.45 1.05
CA VAL A 5 20.39 -2.35 -0.05
C VAL A 5 21.25 -3.61 -0.06
N VAL A 6 22.57 -3.49 0.08
CA VAL A 6 23.47 -4.67 0.10
C VAL A 6 23.12 -5.60 1.26
N THR A 7 22.81 -5.07 2.43
CA THR A 7 22.44 -5.87 3.60
C THR A 7 21.08 -6.54 3.42
N ALA A 8 20.08 -5.80 2.93
CA ALA A 8 18.73 -6.30 2.73
C ALA A 8 18.61 -7.33 1.59
N THR A 9 19.49 -7.23 0.59
CA THR A 9 19.48 -8.11 -0.59
C THR A 9 20.55 -9.20 -0.51
N HIS A 10 21.44 -9.15 0.48
CA HIS A 10 22.65 -9.96 0.56
C HIS A 10 23.47 -9.95 -0.75
N SER A 11 23.39 -8.86 -1.52
CA SER A 11 23.95 -8.76 -2.86
C SER A 11 24.51 -7.37 -3.16
N GLN A 12 25.72 -7.33 -3.71
CA GLN A 12 26.31 -6.11 -4.28
C GLN A 12 25.79 -5.82 -5.70
N ILE A 13 25.02 -6.75 -6.27
CA ILE A 13 24.39 -6.65 -7.59
C ILE A 13 22.89 -6.98 -7.48
N PRO A 14 22.08 -6.06 -6.94
CA PRO A 14 20.64 -6.28 -6.79
C PRO A 14 19.95 -6.52 -8.15
N GLN A 15 18.85 -7.27 -8.10
CA GLN A 15 18.14 -7.85 -9.24
C GLN A 15 16.65 -7.50 -9.12
N ALA A 16 15.85 -7.74 -10.16
CA ALA A 16 14.42 -7.45 -10.17
C ALA A 16 13.68 -7.98 -8.92
N ILE A 17 13.93 -9.23 -8.52
CA ILE A 17 13.33 -9.85 -7.32
C ILE A 17 13.65 -9.09 -6.03
N HIS A 18 14.84 -8.50 -5.94
CA HIS A 18 15.26 -7.70 -4.79
C HIS A 18 14.50 -6.38 -4.73
N GLY A 19 14.22 -5.77 -5.90
CA GLY A 19 13.38 -4.57 -6.01
C GLY A 19 11.96 -4.85 -5.53
N LYS A 20 11.36 -5.97 -5.97
CA LYS A 20 10.04 -6.43 -5.53
C LYS A 20 9.95 -6.63 -4.01
N ASN A 21 10.98 -7.24 -3.41
CA ASN A 21 11.04 -7.45 -1.96
C ASN A 21 11.16 -6.13 -1.19
N LEU A 22 11.96 -5.18 -1.70
CA LEU A 22 12.07 -3.85 -1.10
C LEU A 22 10.78 -3.04 -1.25
N ALA A 23 10.06 -3.17 -2.37
CA ALA A 23 8.73 -2.57 -2.52
C ALA A 23 7.76 -3.08 -1.46
N ARG A 24 7.76 -4.39 -1.17
CA ARG A 24 6.95 -4.96 -0.08
C ARG A 24 7.30 -4.35 1.28
N LEU A 25 8.59 -4.24 1.62
CA LEU A 25 9.02 -3.62 2.87
C LEU A 25 8.66 -2.13 2.93
N ALA A 26 8.76 -1.43 1.80
CA ALA A 26 8.35 -0.03 1.71
C ALA A 26 6.85 0.14 1.94
N ARG A 27 6.01 -0.74 1.38
CA ARG A 27 4.57 -0.76 1.67
C ARG A 27 4.28 -0.93 3.16
N GLU A 28 4.93 -1.91 3.80
CA GLU A 28 4.76 -2.15 5.24
C GLU A 28 5.18 -0.91 6.06
N CYS A 29 6.26 -0.23 5.66
CA CYS A 29 6.72 1.02 6.27
C CYS A 29 5.69 2.15 6.11
N PHE A 30 5.17 2.36 4.90
CA PHE A 30 4.23 3.43 4.57
C PHE A 30 2.84 3.20 5.15
N ALA A 31 2.36 1.95 5.20
CA ALA A 31 1.12 1.58 5.89
C ALA A 31 1.18 1.95 7.38
N ASN A 32 2.36 1.89 7.99
CA ASN A 32 2.62 2.33 9.36
C ASN A 32 2.96 3.83 9.47
N GLN A 33 2.73 4.62 8.41
CA GLN A 33 3.02 6.06 8.30
C GLN A 33 4.49 6.47 8.53
N GLN A 34 5.41 5.52 8.44
CA GLN A 34 6.84 5.75 8.66
C GLN A 34 7.54 6.23 7.39
N SER A 35 8.50 7.13 7.52
CA SER A 35 9.40 7.49 6.41
C SER A 35 10.45 6.39 6.20
N LEU A 36 10.79 6.11 4.94
CA LEU A 36 11.77 5.14 4.52
C LEU A 36 13.01 5.82 3.95
N THR A 37 14.19 5.38 4.35
CA THR A 37 15.46 5.73 3.69
C THR A 37 16.08 4.48 3.09
N ILE A 38 16.36 4.51 1.79
CA ILE A 38 17.06 3.45 1.04
C ILE A 38 18.49 3.90 0.79
N ASP A 39 19.43 3.14 1.32
CA ASP A 39 20.86 3.40 1.26
C ASP A 39 21.54 2.44 0.28
N PHE A 40 22.09 3.00 -0.79
CA PHE A 40 22.81 2.27 -1.85
C PHE A 40 24.30 2.10 -1.55
N LYS A 41 24.74 2.34 -0.31
CA LYS A 41 26.12 2.10 0.12
C LYS A 41 26.57 0.67 -0.24
N ASP A 42 27.79 0.60 -0.78
CA ASP A 42 28.48 -0.63 -1.21
C ASP A 42 27.81 -1.41 -2.37
N VAL A 43 26.77 -0.86 -3.00
CA VAL A 43 26.19 -1.43 -4.23
C VAL A 43 27.14 -1.16 -5.39
N LYS A 44 27.59 -2.22 -6.07
CA LYS A 44 28.53 -2.10 -7.19
C LYS A 44 27.84 -1.82 -8.51
N THR A 45 26.73 -2.50 -8.78
CA THR A 45 25.91 -2.30 -9.98
C THR A 45 24.49 -2.78 -9.73
N ILE A 46 23.55 -2.47 -10.62
CA ILE A 46 22.14 -2.78 -10.44
C ILE A 46 21.46 -3.02 -11.77
N THR A 47 20.43 -3.86 -11.81
CA THR A 47 19.66 -4.07 -13.03
C THR A 47 18.55 -3.04 -13.17
N GLN A 48 18.16 -2.73 -14.42
CA GLN A 48 17.01 -1.86 -14.68
C GLN A 48 15.73 -2.42 -14.03
N GLY A 49 15.54 -3.74 -14.12
CA GLY A 49 14.39 -4.42 -13.53
C GLY A 49 14.28 -4.24 -12.00
N PHE A 50 15.39 -4.03 -11.28
CA PHE A 50 15.31 -3.69 -9.86
C PHE A 50 14.53 -2.39 -9.61
N PHE A 51 14.82 -1.34 -10.36
CA PHE A 51 14.16 -0.05 -10.18
C PHE A 51 12.71 -0.08 -10.60
N GLN A 52 12.40 -0.79 -11.69
CA GLN A 52 11.04 -0.98 -12.16
C GLN A 52 10.19 -1.68 -11.10
N GLU A 53 10.66 -2.81 -10.59
CA GLU A 53 9.94 -3.59 -9.55
C GLU A 53 9.89 -2.87 -8.19
N LEU A 54 10.81 -1.95 -7.92
CA LEU A 54 10.79 -1.14 -6.70
C LEU A 54 9.81 0.04 -6.81
N TYR A 55 9.98 0.88 -7.83
CA TYR A 55 9.32 2.18 -7.87
C TYR A 55 7.93 2.13 -8.48
N PHE A 56 7.70 1.33 -9.54
CA PHE A 56 6.41 1.31 -10.20
C PHE A 56 5.24 0.93 -9.29
N PRO A 57 5.31 -0.16 -8.50
CA PRO A 57 4.22 -0.46 -7.57
C PRO A 57 4.01 0.66 -6.54
N LEU A 58 5.10 1.24 -6.02
CA LEU A 58 5.00 2.29 -5.02
C LEU A 58 4.41 3.59 -5.60
N VAL A 59 4.76 3.95 -6.83
CA VAL A 59 4.21 5.14 -7.51
C VAL A 59 2.74 4.92 -7.83
N ALA A 60 2.37 3.72 -8.31
CA ALA A 60 0.98 3.38 -8.60
C ALA A 60 0.10 3.39 -7.32
N GLU A 61 0.63 2.90 -6.20
CA GLU A 61 -0.13 2.78 -4.95
C GLU A 61 -0.20 4.08 -4.13
N PHE A 62 0.92 4.81 -4.00
CA PHE A 62 1.01 5.95 -3.10
C PHE A 62 1.09 7.30 -3.81
N GLY A 63 1.35 7.30 -5.11
CA GLY A 63 1.57 8.52 -5.88
C GLY A 63 2.96 9.13 -5.67
N SER A 64 3.40 9.91 -6.66
CA SER A 64 4.77 10.45 -6.70
C SER A 64 5.05 11.48 -5.60
N ASP A 65 4.05 12.28 -5.21
CA ASP A 65 4.23 13.32 -4.19
C ASP A 65 4.33 12.74 -2.77
N TYR A 66 3.58 11.68 -2.47
CA TYR A 66 3.75 10.95 -1.23
C TYR A 66 5.15 10.37 -1.12
N LEU A 67 5.63 9.70 -2.18
CA LEU A 67 6.97 9.13 -2.20
C LEU A 67 8.05 10.20 -2.03
N LYS A 68 7.95 11.36 -2.68
CA LYS A 68 8.90 12.47 -2.47
C LYS A 68 8.98 12.91 -1.01
N SER A 69 7.86 12.87 -0.28
CA SER A 69 7.80 13.29 1.13
C SER A 69 8.24 12.20 2.13
N LYS A 70 8.09 10.92 1.78
CA LYS A 70 8.29 9.79 2.70
C LYS A 70 9.45 8.87 2.33
N LEU A 71 9.94 8.90 1.10
CA LEU A 71 11.04 8.06 0.60
C LEU A 71 12.28 8.93 0.36
N LYS A 72 13.38 8.56 1.02
CA LYS A 72 14.69 9.19 0.84
C LYS A 72 15.68 8.18 0.27
N ILE A 73 16.46 8.59 -0.73
CA ILE A 73 17.54 7.80 -1.31
C ILE A 73 18.87 8.42 -0.90
N VAL A 74 19.83 7.60 -0.46
CA VAL A 74 21.18 8.05 -0.08
C VAL A 74 22.27 7.15 -0.66
N ASN A 75 23.49 7.70 -0.76
CA ASN A 75 24.71 7.01 -1.25
C ASN A 75 24.55 6.36 -2.63
N MET A 76 23.77 6.97 -3.51
CA MET A 76 23.59 6.52 -4.88
C MET A 76 24.77 6.96 -5.74
N ALA A 77 25.48 6.01 -6.34
CA ALA A 77 26.57 6.31 -7.27
C ALA A 77 26.02 6.75 -8.64
N GLU A 78 26.79 7.56 -9.37
CA GLU A 78 26.36 8.16 -10.65
C GLU A 78 25.96 7.11 -11.71
N HIS A 79 26.67 5.99 -11.79
CA HIS A 79 26.31 4.91 -12.73
C HIS A 79 25.00 4.20 -12.34
N ILE A 80 24.66 4.15 -11.06
CA ILE A 80 23.40 3.60 -10.56
C ILE A 80 22.24 4.56 -10.85
N ASP A 81 22.48 5.87 -10.71
CA ASP A 81 21.52 6.91 -11.06
C ASP A 81 21.21 6.90 -12.57
N ASN A 82 22.24 6.78 -13.41
CA ASN A 82 22.08 6.58 -14.86
C ASN A 82 21.25 5.32 -15.18
N MET A 83 21.46 4.22 -14.46
CA MET A 83 20.65 3.00 -14.61
C MET A 83 19.18 3.20 -14.20
N MET A 84 18.93 4.01 -13.17
CA MET A 84 17.58 4.40 -12.77
C MET A 84 16.89 5.22 -13.87
N HIS A 85 17.58 6.22 -14.42
CA HIS A 85 17.06 7.00 -15.55
C HIS A 85 16.75 6.14 -16.78
N LEU A 86 17.61 5.17 -17.10
CA LEU A 86 17.36 4.21 -18.19
C LEU A 86 16.14 3.31 -17.91
N ALA A 87 15.99 2.83 -16.67
CA ALA A 87 14.86 2.01 -16.26
C ALA A 87 13.51 2.73 -16.42
N PHE A 88 13.52 4.07 -16.30
CA PHE A 88 12.34 4.93 -16.45
C PHE A 88 12.18 5.57 -17.83
N LYS A 89 13.16 5.41 -18.74
CA LYS A 89 13.06 5.92 -20.11
C LYS A 89 12.23 4.97 -21.00
N ASN A 90 12.33 3.66 -20.75
CA ASN A 90 11.61 2.63 -21.51
C ASN A 90 10.42 2.09 -20.70
N LEU A 91 9.37 2.91 -20.57
CA LEU A 91 8.14 2.55 -19.85
C LEU A 91 7.13 1.77 -20.69
N GLU A 92 7.33 1.66 -22.01
CA GLU A 92 6.43 0.93 -22.90
C GLU A 92 6.19 -0.50 -22.41
N VAL A 93 7.26 -1.23 -22.04
CA VAL A 93 7.17 -2.58 -21.47
C VAL A 93 6.43 -2.62 -20.13
N TYR A 94 6.46 -1.53 -19.35
CA TYR A 94 5.71 -1.44 -18.10
C TYR A 94 4.21 -1.21 -18.36
N PHE A 95 3.88 -0.31 -19.29
CA PHE A 95 2.49 -0.08 -19.70
C PHE A 95 1.90 -1.31 -20.39
N ASP A 96 2.69 -2.04 -21.18
CA ASP A 96 2.32 -3.33 -21.77
C ASP A 96 2.08 -4.39 -20.70
N LYS A 97 2.89 -4.43 -19.63
CA LYS A 97 2.65 -5.30 -18.47
C LYS A 97 1.42 -4.90 -17.68
N LEU A 98 1.15 -3.62 -17.50
CA LEU A 98 -0.08 -3.13 -16.86
C LEU A 98 -1.31 -3.52 -17.68
N THR A 99 -1.28 -3.32 -18.99
CA THR A 99 -2.36 -3.77 -19.89
C THR A 99 -2.47 -5.29 -19.95
N ALA A 100 -1.37 -6.03 -19.80
CA ALA A 100 -1.41 -7.49 -19.66
C ALA A 100 -1.99 -7.93 -18.29
N ILE A 101 -1.78 -7.16 -17.21
CA ILE A 101 -2.46 -7.36 -15.93
C ILE A 101 -3.95 -7.03 -16.06
N ASP A 102 -4.34 -6.00 -16.81
CA ASP A 102 -5.76 -5.75 -17.18
C ASP A 102 -6.36 -6.91 -17.98
N GLN A 103 -5.54 -7.66 -18.74
CA GLN A 103 -5.95 -8.87 -19.46
C GLN A 103 -6.03 -10.12 -18.57
N VAL A 104 -5.36 -10.13 -17.41
CA VAL A 104 -5.68 -11.07 -16.33
C VAL A 104 -6.92 -10.51 -15.66
N GLY A 105 -8.08 -10.85 -16.23
CA GLY A 105 -9.37 -10.27 -15.90
C GLY A 105 -9.52 -9.95 -14.42
N CYS A 106 -9.94 -8.72 -14.14
CA CYS A 106 -10.19 -8.27 -12.78
C CYS A 106 -11.09 -9.29 -12.09
N ASP A 107 -10.72 -9.68 -10.87
CA ASP A 107 -11.58 -10.55 -10.07
C ASP A 107 -12.91 -9.82 -9.88
N GLU A 108 -13.97 -10.31 -10.54
CA GLU A 108 -15.29 -9.66 -10.58
C GLU A 108 -15.87 -9.47 -9.17
N GLU A 109 -15.51 -10.34 -8.22
CA GLU A 109 -15.92 -10.20 -6.82
C GLU A 109 -15.20 -9.02 -6.15
N ILE A 110 -13.87 -8.92 -6.33
CA ILE A 110 -13.08 -7.79 -5.82
C ILE A 110 -13.54 -6.46 -6.45
N TYR A 111 -13.76 -6.45 -7.76
CA TYR A 111 -14.28 -5.29 -8.48
C TYR A 111 -15.63 -4.85 -7.92
N ALA A 112 -16.59 -5.78 -7.80
CA ALA A 112 -17.92 -5.47 -7.30
C ALA A 112 -17.88 -4.94 -5.85
N MET A 113 -17.05 -5.56 -4.99
CA MET A 113 -16.87 -5.12 -3.60
C MET A 113 -16.25 -3.72 -3.53
N ASN A 114 -15.20 -3.45 -4.30
CA ASN A 114 -14.55 -2.15 -4.34
C ASN A 114 -15.49 -1.07 -4.86
N GLN A 115 -16.18 -1.33 -5.97
CA GLN A 115 -17.10 -0.37 -6.57
C GLN A 115 -18.23 -0.01 -5.59
N ALA A 116 -18.85 -1.01 -4.96
CA ALA A 116 -19.89 -0.79 -3.96
C ALA A 116 -19.38 0.02 -2.76
N TRP A 117 -18.19 -0.33 -2.25
CA TRP A 117 -17.58 0.35 -1.12
C TRP A 117 -17.24 1.81 -1.46
N LEU A 118 -16.59 2.08 -2.60
CA LEU A 118 -16.18 3.43 -3.02
C LEU A 118 -17.37 4.34 -3.26
N ILE A 119 -18.46 3.84 -3.87
CA ILE A 119 -19.70 4.59 -4.03
C ILE A 119 -20.26 5.00 -2.66
N LYS A 120 -20.33 4.06 -1.72
CA LYS A 120 -20.87 4.34 -0.38
C LYS A 120 -19.95 5.26 0.43
N ALA A 121 -18.65 5.05 0.33
CA ALA A 121 -17.65 5.87 1.00
C ALA A 121 -17.74 7.33 0.55
N ARG A 122 -17.87 7.56 -0.77
CA ARG A 122 -18.07 8.90 -1.35
C ARG A 122 -19.36 9.56 -0.87
N GLU A 123 -20.46 8.81 -0.80
CA GLU A 123 -21.75 9.32 -0.32
C GLU A 123 -21.64 9.82 1.13
N ILE A 124 -21.11 8.99 2.03
CA ILE A 124 -20.95 9.34 3.46
C ILE A 124 -19.96 10.51 3.62
N ALA A 125 -18.85 10.50 2.86
CA ALA A 125 -17.85 11.57 2.88
C ALA A 125 -18.41 12.94 2.49
N ARG A 126 -19.43 12.98 1.62
CA ARG A 126 -20.13 14.22 1.22
C ARG A 126 -21.16 14.67 2.24
N GLU A 127 -21.79 13.72 2.92
CA GLU A 127 -22.90 14.00 3.82
C GLU A 127 -22.41 14.58 5.15
N ASN A 128 -21.53 13.86 5.85
CA ASN A 128 -21.14 14.25 7.20
C ASN A 128 -19.71 13.81 7.59
N PRO A 129 -18.82 14.78 7.90
CA PRO A 129 -17.53 14.58 8.54
C PRO A 129 -17.48 13.53 9.65
N VAL A 130 -18.41 13.62 10.62
CA VAL A 130 -18.45 12.79 11.81
C VAL A 130 -18.89 11.37 11.48
N LEU A 131 -19.86 11.21 10.56
CA LEU A 131 -20.27 9.88 10.10
C LEU A 131 -19.17 9.21 9.28
N THR A 132 -18.40 9.98 8.52
CA THR A 132 -17.25 9.45 7.76
C THR A 132 -16.21 8.87 8.71
N GLU A 133 -15.90 9.59 9.79
CA GLU A 133 -14.97 9.11 10.80
C GLU A 133 -15.51 7.86 11.50
N LEU A 134 -16.76 7.88 11.96
CA LEU A 134 -17.36 6.77 12.71
C LEU A 134 -17.54 5.51 11.84
N ILE A 135 -18.14 5.68 10.65
CA ILE A 135 -18.54 4.57 9.78
C ILE A 135 -17.39 4.09 8.91
N LEU A 136 -16.53 4.99 8.41
CA LEU A 136 -15.43 4.64 7.48
C LEU A 136 -14.06 4.65 8.16
N GLY A 137 -13.92 5.20 9.36
CA GLY A 137 -12.64 5.26 10.06
C GLY A 137 -11.69 6.28 9.45
N ILE A 138 -12.19 7.17 8.59
CA ILE A 138 -11.39 8.19 7.90
C ILE A 138 -11.37 9.43 8.78
N THR A 139 -10.34 9.55 9.61
CA THR A 139 -10.10 10.71 10.50
C THR A 139 -9.40 11.86 9.76
N ASP A 140 -8.63 11.56 8.71
CA ASP A 140 -7.90 12.56 7.94
C ASP A 140 -8.83 13.34 7.00
N GLU A 141 -8.81 14.67 7.13
CA GLU A 141 -9.65 15.56 6.35
C GLU A 141 -9.30 15.55 4.86
N ALA A 142 -8.00 15.49 4.52
CA ALA A 142 -7.57 15.49 3.13
C ALA A 142 -8.06 14.22 2.41
N MET A 143 -7.93 13.06 3.04
CA MET A 143 -8.46 11.79 2.56
C MET A 143 -9.98 11.82 2.40
N ARG A 144 -10.71 12.34 3.39
CA ARG A 144 -12.17 12.49 3.30
C ARG A 144 -12.58 13.36 2.09
N LEU A 145 -11.90 14.48 1.89
CA LEU A 145 -12.15 15.37 0.75
C LEU A 145 -11.82 14.69 -0.58
N ALA A 146 -10.74 13.92 -0.66
CA ALA A 146 -10.38 13.16 -1.86
C ALA A 146 -11.47 12.13 -2.19
N VAL A 147 -11.89 11.32 -1.22
CA VAL A 147 -12.96 10.32 -1.38
C VAL A 147 -14.28 10.98 -1.79
N GLY A 148 -14.64 12.11 -1.17
CA GLY A 148 -15.84 12.86 -1.53
C GLY A 148 -15.82 13.44 -2.95
N ARG A 149 -14.65 13.62 -3.56
CA ARG A 149 -14.48 14.21 -4.90
C ARG A 149 -14.34 13.19 -6.03
N LEU A 150 -14.20 11.89 -5.73
CA LEU A 150 -14.05 10.86 -6.74
C LEU A 150 -15.18 10.91 -7.78
N SER A 151 -14.81 10.98 -9.06
CA SER A 151 -15.76 10.82 -10.17
C SER A 151 -16.20 9.35 -10.30
N LEU A 152 -17.21 9.05 -11.12
CA LEU A 152 -17.58 7.65 -11.39
C LEU A 152 -16.49 6.93 -12.20
N GLU A 153 -15.77 7.65 -13.05
CA GLU A 153 -14.64 7.13 -13.83
C GLU A 153 -13.47 6.76 -12.91
N ASP A 154 -13.14 7.63 -11.94
CA ASP A 154 -12.12 7.33 -10.93
C ASP A 154 -12.50 6.11 -10.08
N ILE A 155 -13.78 5.97 -9.73
CA ILE A 155 -14.28 4.82 -8.96
C ILE A 155 -14.13 3.53 -9.77
N ASP A 156 -14.53 3.52 -11.05
CA ASP A 156 -14.39 2.35 -11.90
C ASP A 156 -12.91 1.96 -12.06
N PHE A 157 -12.05 2.96 -12.28
CA PHE A 157 -10.61 2.76 -12.39
C PHE A 157 -10.00 2.16 -11.12
N ILE A 158 -10.29 2.73 -9.94
CA ILE A 158 -9.78 2.23 -8.66
C ILE A 158 -10.34 0.83 -8.35
N ALA A 159 -11.60 0.57 -8.68
CA ALA A 159 -12.25 -0.72 -8.41
C ALA A 159 -11.56 -1.88 -9.14
N ARG A 160 -10.98 -1.62 -10.31
CA ARG A 160 -10.22 -2.58 -11.13
C ARG A 160 -8.81 -2.89 -10.62
N SER A 161 -8.38 -2.28 -9.51
CA SER A 161 -7.01 -2.43 -9.00
C SER A 161 -6.65 -3.86 -8.55
N ASN A 162 -7.59 -4.81 -8.50
CA ASN A 162 -7.41 -6.17 -7.95
C ASN A 162 -6.99 -6.18 -6.45
N TRP A 163 -7.12 -5.05 -5.76
CA TRP A 163 -6.89 -4.91 -4.32
C TRP A 163 -8.16 -4.43 -3.64
N LEU A 164 -8.49 -4.99 -2.47
CA LEU A 164 -9.60 -4.46 -1.68
C LEU A 164 -9.28 -3.05 -1.18
N CYS A 165 -10.18 -2.11 -1.44
CA CYS A 165 -10.05 -0.70 -1.04
C CYS A 165 -10.26 -0.48 0.48
N PHE A 166 -10.49 -1.55 1.23
CA PHE A 166 -10.77 -1.53 2.66
C PHE A 166 -10.15 -2.73 3.36
N THR A 167 -9.98 -2.59 4.67
CA THR A 167 -9.41 -3.63 5.53
C THR A 167 -10.41 -4.05 6.60
N PRO A 168 -10.37 -5.32 7.05
CA PRO A 168 -11.19 -5.77 8.17
C PRO A 168 -10.88 -4.96 9.43
N ARG A 169 -11.92 -4.46 10.10
CA ARG A 169 -11.80 -3.78 11.40
C ARG A 169 -11.68 -4.75 12.57
N PHE A 170 -12.18 -5.95 12.38
CA PHE A 170 -12.14 -6.99 13.37
C PHE A 170 -10.83 -7.76 13.24
N SER A 171 -10.21 -8.06 14.38
CA SER A 171 -9.04 -8.92 14.40
C SER A 171 -9.41 -10.35 13.99
N SER A 172 -8.43 -11.11 13.50
CA SER A 172 -8.62 -12.53 13.20
C SER A 172 -9.08 -13.31 14.43
N GLN A 173 -8.56 -12.97 15.62
CA GLN A 173 -8.98 -13.56 16.90
C GLN A 173 -10.45 -13.29 17.19
N PHE A 174 -10.93 -12.05 16.96
CA PHE A 174 -12.34 -11.73 17.13
C PHE A 174 -13.21 -12.60 16.21
N ILE A 175 -12.89 -12.66 14.92
CA ILE A 175 -13.65 -13.44 13.93
C ILE A 175 -13.65 -14.94 14.27
N GLN A 176 -12.50 -15.48 14.69
CA GLN A 176 -12.38 -16.89 15.09
C GLN A 176 -13.19 -17.21 16.36
N ASN A 177 -13.37 -16.23 17.25
CA ASN A 177 -14.13 -16.37 18.48
C ASN A 177 -15.63 -16.11 18.29
N ILE A 178 -16.09 -15.48 17.19
CA ILE A 178 -17.52 -15.32 16.89
C ILE A 178 -18.25 -16.67 16.78
N ASN A 179 -17.56 -17.69 16.27
CA ASN A 179 -18.12 -19.03 16.09
C ASN A 179 -17.93 -19.95 17.31
N ARG A 180 -17.21 -19.49 18.34
CA ARG A 180 -17.13 -20.19 19.63
C ARG A 180 -18.23 -19.58 20.49
N GLU A 181 -19.12 -20.42 21.00
CA GLU A 181 -20.28 -20.02 21.80
C GLU A 181 -19.97 -18.82 22.69
N SER A 182 -20.82 -17.80 22.60
CA SER A 182 -20.70 -16.51 23.27
C SER A 182 -20.02 -16.63 24.64
N PRO A 183 -18.85 -16.01 24.89
CA PRO A 183 -18.45 -15.82 26.26
C PRO A 183 -19.54 -14.97 26.91
N GLN A 184 -20.18 -15.50 27.95
CA GLN A 184 -21.19 -14.76 28.68
C GLN A 184 -20.56 -13.43 29.05
N MET A 185 -21.22 -12.32 28.71
CA MET A 185 -20.75 -10.93 28.87
C MET A 185 -20.07 -10.66 30.23
N VAL A 186 -20.41 -11.46 31.25
CA VAL A 186 -19.80 -11.55 32.58
C VAL A 186 -18.30 -11.88 32.56
N GLU A 187 -17.83 -12.87 31.78
CA GLU A 187 -16.41 -13.23 31.73
C GLU A 187 -15.54 -12.15 31.08
N ALA A 188 -16.05 -11.49 30.04
CA ALA A 188 -15.37 -10.37 29.40
C ALA A 188 -15.26 -9.15 30.34
N MET A 189 -16.28 -8.91 31.17
CA MET A 189 -16.27 -7.84 32.17
C MET A 189 -15.34 -8.17 33.36
N LEU A 190 -15.29 -9.44 33.78
CA LEU A 190 -14.39 -9.88 34.87
C LEU A 190 -12.91 -9.79 34.48
N GLY A 191 -12.57 -10.05 33.20
CA GLY A 191 -11.20 -9.91 32.69
C GLY A 191 -10.70 -8.46 32.67
N LEU A 192 -11.59 -7.46 32.56
CA LEU A 192 -11.24 -6.03 32.65
C LEU A 192 -11.07 -5.54 34.09
N SER A 193 -11.66 -6.24 35.07
CA SER A 193 -11.52 -5.94 36.50
C SER A 193 -10.33 -6.61 37.20
N GLY A 194 -9.63 -7.51 36.51
CA GLY A 194 -8.41 -8.12 37.03
C GLY A 194 -7.25 -7.15 36.91
N THR A 195 -6.89 -6.49 38.01
CA THR A 195 -5.63 -5.77 38.12
C THR A 195 -4.46 -6.72 37.87
N ILE A 196 -3.56 -6.34 36.96
CA ILE A 196 -2.24 -6.94 36.84
C ILE A 196 -1.45 -6.46 38.05
N ASP A 197 -1.19 -7.37 39.00
CA ASP A 197 -0.05 -7.28 39.91
C ASP A 197 1.19 -7.85 39.21
#